data_AF-A0A966DQ48-F1
#
_entry.id   AF-A0A966DQ48-F1
#
_cell.length_a   1.000
_cell.length_b   1.000
_cell.length_c   1.000
_cell.angle_alpha   90.00
_cell.angle_beta   90.00
_cell.angle_gamma   90.00
#
_symmetry.space_group_name_H-M   'P 1'
#
loop_
_entity.id
_entity.type
_entity.pdbx_description
1 polymer ?
#
loop_
_entity_poly.entity_id
_entity_poly.type
_entity_poly.pdbx_seq_one_letter_code
_entity_poly.pdbx_strand_id
1 'polypeptide(L)' 'KLKGSSAVIKGGTKVKNIRLNFESDHNLDCKVEGIGAMGLKSEFVKKA' A
#
# COMPACT_ATOMS: atom_id res chain seq x y z
N LYS A 1 -5.54 10.88 -0.96
CA LYS A 1 -5.06 11.23 -2.32
C LYS A 1 -3.55 11.09 -2.30
N LEU A 2 -2.97 10.26 -3.17
CA LEU A 2 -1.51 10.20 -3.30
C LEU A 2 -1.00 11.50 -3.93
N LYS A 3 0.09 12.04 -3.40
CA LYS A 3 0.76 13.19 -4.01
C LYS A 3 1.50 12.68 -5.24
N GLY A 4 0.96 12.94 -6.43
CA GLY A 4 1.54 12.53 -7.72
C GLY A 4 0.71 11.53 -8.54
N SER A 5 -0.42 11.02 -8.03
CA SER A 5 -1.34 10.19 -8.82
C SER A 5 -2.80 10.53 -8.49
N SER A 6 -3.61 10.70 -9.54
CA SER A 6 -5.07 10.93 -9.42
C SER A 6 -5.83 9.69 -8.93
N ALA A 7 -5.14 8.56 -8.74
CA ALA A 7 -5.73 7.34 -8.23
C ALA A 7 -6.01 7.45 -6.71
N VAL A 8 -7.29 7.32 -6.35
CA VAL A 8 -7.74 7.23 -4.96
C VAL A 8 -7.84 5.75 -4.61
N ILE A 9 -7.01 5.28 -3.68
CA ILE A 9 -7.13 3.92 -3.12
C ILE A 9 -8.40 3.90 -2.26
N LYS A 10 -9.44 3.22 -2.75
CA LYS A 10 -10.69 3.00 -2.01
C LYS A 10 -10.60 1.72 -1.19
N GLY A 11 -11.37 1.65 -0.11
CA GLY A 11 -11.53 0.42 0.67
C GLY A 11 -11.99 -0.72 -0.25
N GLY A 12 -11.21 -1.81 -0.30
CA GLY A 12 -11.42 -2.93 -1.22
C GLY A 12 -10.33 -3.09 -2.30
N THR A 13 -9.37 -2.17 -2.40
CA THR A 13 -8.23 -2.32 -3.32
C THR A 13 -7.35 -3.49 -2.89
N LYS A 14 -7.26 -4.53 -3.71
CA LYS A 14 -6.37 -5.67 -3.45
C LYS A 14 -4.94 -5.31 -3.81
N VAL A 15 -4.04 -5.50 -2.86
CA VAL A 15 -2.59 -5.32 -3.02
C VAL A 15 -1.91 -6.69 -2.99
N LYS A 16 -1.00 -6.91 -3.94
CA LYS A 16 -0.27 -8.17 -4.10
C LYS A 16 1.23 -7.90 -3.91
N ASN A 17 2.00 -8.95 -3.62
CA ASN A 17 3.45 -8.86 -3.40
C ASN A 17 3.82 -7.93 -2.22
N ILE A 18 3.32 -8.27 -1.02
CA ILE A 18 3.60 -7.54 0.23
C ILE A 18 4.97 -7.92 0.79
N ARG A 19 5.77 -6.93 1.15
CA ARG A 19 7.05 -7.04 1.86
C ARG A 19 6.92 -6.34 3.21
N LEU A 20 7.32 -7.03 4.27
CA LEU A 20 7.33 -6.50 5.62
C LEU A 20 8.71 -5.95 5.90
N ASN A 21 8.81 -4.64 6.16
CA ASN A 21 10.07 -3.99 6.51
C ASN A 21 9.88 -3.27 7.85
N PHE A 22 10.46 -3.82 8.91
CA PHE A 22 10.27 -3.32 10.29
C PHE A 22 11.12 -2.10 10.65
N GLU A 23 12.00 -1.66 9.73
CA GLU A 23 12.94 -0.55 9.96
C GLU A 23 12.46 0.81 9.39
N SER A 24 11.29 0.86 8.76
CA SER A 24 10.74 2.07 8.13
C SER A 24 9.40 2.45 8.73
N ASP A 25 9.08 3.75 8.78
CA ASP A 25 7.76 4.25 9.22
C ASP A 25 6.59 3.62 8.42
N HIS A 26 6.91 3.12 7.23
CA HIS A 26 6.00 2.37 6.36
C HIS A 26 6.29 0.87 6.51
N ASN A 27 5.65 0.25 7.50
CA ASN A 27 5.86 -1.15 7.88
C ASN A 27 5.52 -2.17 6.76
N LEU A 28 4.78 -1.76 5.72
CA LEU A 28 4.22 -2.66 4.71
C LEU A 28 4.43 -2.09 3.31
N ASP A 29 5.43 -2.60 2.59
CA ASP A 29 5.63 -2.27 1.18
C ASP A 29 4.79 -3.19 0.31
N CYS A 30 4.01 -2.65 -0.61
CA CYS A 30 3.10 -3.43 -1.44
C CYS A 30 3.04 -2.89 -2.85
N LYS A 31 2.70 -3.74 -3.83
CA LYS A 31 2.49 -3.31 -5.21
C LYS A 31 1.00 -3.27 -5.52
N VAL A 32 0.51 -2.08 -5.88
CA VAL A 32 -0.86 -1.86 -6.35
C VAL A 32 -0.86 -1.95 -7.88
N GLU A 33 -1.75 -2.78 -8.44
CA GLU A 33 -1.95 -2.85 -9.89
C GLU A 33 -2.47 -1.48 -10.40
N GLY A 34 -1.70 -0.85 -11.29
CA GLY A 34 -2.02 0.47 -11.88
C GLY A 34 -1.39 1.69 -11.20
N ILE A 35 -0.83 1.56 -9.99
CA ILE A 35 -0.14 2.69 -9.30
C ILE A 35 1.36 2.41 -9.11
N GLY A 36 1.75 1.14 -8.91
CA GLY A 36 3.14 0.76 -8.68
C GLY A 36 3.41 0.35 -7.23
N ALA A 37 4.68 0.43 -6.81
CA ALA A 37 5.09 0.13 -5.44
C ALA A 37 4.67 1.26 -4.49
N MET A 38 4.12 0.90 -3.33
CA MET A 38 3.62 1.83 -2.34
C MET A 38 3.89 1.28 -0.93
N GLY A 39 4.49 2.13 -0.09
CA GLY A 39 4.56 1.92 1.34
C GLY A 39 3.21 2.25 1.99
N LEU A 40 2.60 1.27 2.62
CA LEU A 40 1.41 1.39 3.45
C LEU A 40 1.77 1.13 4.91
N LYS A 41 1.07 1.81 5.81
CA LYS A 41 1.12 1.50 7.24
C LYS A 41 0.15 0.35 7.53
N SER A 42 0.56 -0.56 8.41
CA SER A 42 -0.23 -1.74 8.82
C SER A 42 -1.61 -1.38 9.37
N GLU A 43 -1.80 -0.16 9.89
CA GLU A 43 -3.07 0.34 10.41
C GLU A 43 -4.19 0.43 9.36
N PHE A 44 -3.84 0.58 8.08
CA PHE A 44 -4.80 0.79 6.99
C PHE A 44 -5.05 -0.45 6.13
N VAL A 45 -4.40 -1.57 6.44
CA VAL A 45 -4.53 -2.82 5.69
C VAL A 45 -5.03 -3.93 6.61
N LYS A 46 -5.99 -4.71 6.10
CA LYS A 46 -6.43 -5.95 6.76
C LYS A 46 -5.95 -7.13 5.92
N LYS A 47 -5.45 -8.16 6.60
CA LYS A 47 -5.20 -9.46 5.97
C LYS A 47 -6.56 -10.02 5.51
N ALA A 48 -6.69 -10.27 4.22
CA ALA A 48 -7.82 -10.98 3.63
C ALA A 48 -7.48 -12.47 3.50
#